data_AF-A0A965AVV0-F1
#
_entry.id   AF-A0A965AVV0-F1
#
_cell.length_a   1.000
_cell.length_b   1.000
_cell.length_c   1.000
_cell.angle_alpha   90.00
_cell.angle_beta   90.00
_cell.angle_gamma   90.00
#
_symmetry.space_group_name_H-M   'P 1'
#
loop_
_entity.id
_entity.type
_entity.pdbx_description
1 polymer ?
#
loop_
_entity_poly.entity_id
_entity_poly.type
_entity_poly.pdbx_seq_one_letter_code
_entity_poly.pdbx_strand_id
1 'polypeptide(L)'
;MAGPGGARPGAGRKPKDEENRIRDLMMPYSLDAIQCLANIVVSDKSKDTDKISASKIIIEYAYGKPKERVENDINITGVDFNIKEVFKVNNK
;
A
#
# COMPACT_ATOMS: atom_id res chain seq x y z
N MET A 1 24.28 19.23 5.54
CA MET A 1 23.53 18.95 4.29
C MET A 1 23.84 17.54 3.86
N ALA A 2 22.85 16.65 3.78
CA ALA A 2 23.05 15.30 3.26
C ALA A 2 23.33 15.41 1.74
N GLY A 3 24.44 14.85 1.27
CA GLY A 3 24.81 14.88 -0.15
C GLY A 3 23.76 14.18 -1.03
N PRO A 4 23.71 14.49 -2.34
CA PRO A 4 22.77 13.84 -3.25
C PRO A 4 23.01 12.32 -3.22
N GLY A 5 21.97 11.56 -2.88
CA GLY A 5 22.01 10.09 -2.93
C GLY A 5 22.20 9.63 -4.37
N GLY A 6 23.45 9.54 -4.82
CA GLY A 6 23.81 9.16 -6.17
C GLY A 6 23.52 7.69 -6.46
N ALA A 7 23.20 7.40 -7.72
CA ALA A 7 23.08 6.04 -8.24
C ALA A 7 24.36 5.26 -7.91
N ARG A 8 24.24 4.23 -7.08
CA ARG A 8 25.33 3.29 -6.81
C ARG A 8 25.31 2.19 -7.88
N PRO A 9 26.46 1.61 -8.27
CA PRO A 9 26.47 0.43 -9.14
C PRO A 9 25.57 -0.67 -8.55
N GLY A 10 24.58 -1.14 -9.31
CA GLY A 10 23.58 -2.10 -8.84
C GLY A 10 22.44 -1.51 -7.98
N ALA A 11 22.42 -0.20 -7.75
CA ALA A 11 21.25 0.47 -7.19
C ALA A 11 20.23 0.78 -8.29
N GLY A 12 18.96 0.52 -7.99
CA GLY A 12 17.86 0.68 -8.91
C GLY A 12 16.86 -0.45 -8.76
N ARG A 13 15.67 -0.25 -9.32
CA ARG A 13 14.69 -1.32 -9.41
C ARG A 13 15.22 -2.39 -10.37
N LYS A 14 15.13 -3.67 -9.97
CA LYS A 14 15.49 -4.79 -10.83
C LYS A 14 14.69 -4.74 -12.14
N PRO A 15 15.25 -5.26 -13.26
CA PRO A 15 14.50 -5.42 -14.49
C PRO A 15 13.20 -6.20 -14.26
N LYS A 16 12.15 -5.85 -15.00
CA LYS A 16 10.83 -6.44 -14.80
C LYS A 16 10.82 -7.96 -14.99
N ASP A 17 11.60 -8.45 -15.93
CA ASP A 17 11.74 -9.87 -16.22
C ASP A 17 12.39 -10.64 -15.06
N GLU A 18 13.34 -10.02 -14.36
CA GLU A 18 13.96 -10.61 -13.18
C GLU A 18 12.96 -10.69 -12.01
N GLU A 19 12.15 -9.64 -11.80
CA GLU A 19 11.07 -9.67 -10.81
C GLU A 19 10.06 -10.79 -11.09
N ASN A 20 9.65 -10.95 -12.36
CA ASN A 20 8.70 -11.98 -12.77
C ASN A 20 9.28 -13.38 -12.59
N ARG A 21 10.54 -13.59 -12.98
CA ARG A 21 11.22 -14.88 -12.78
C ARG A 21 11.29 -15.27 -11.30
N ILE A 22 11.63 -14.32 -10.43
CA ILE A 22 11.65 -14.57 -8.98
C ILE A 22 10.25 -14.88 -8.48
N ARG A 23 9.23 -14.14 -8.92
CA ARG A 23 7.83 -14.42 -8.57
C ARG A 23 7.43 -15.84 -8.95
N ASP A 24 7.74 -16.26 -10.17
CA ASP A 24 7.39 -17.59 -10.69
C ASP A 24 8.05 -18.70 -9.88
N LEU A 25 9.32 -18.51 -9.50
CA LEU A 25 10.04 -19.43 -8.62
C LEU A 25 9.43 -19.52 -7.22
N MET A 26 8.82 -18.44 -6.72
CA MET A 26 8.27 -18.37 -5.36
C MET A 26 6.80 -18.81 -5.28
N MET A 27 6.04 -18.72 -6.37
CA MET A 27 4.61 -19.04 -6.41
C MET A 27 4.25 -20.42 -5.82
N PRO A 28 4.99 -21.51 -6.10
CA PRO A 28 4.68 -22.84 -5.57
C PRO A 28 4.68 -22.91 -4.04
N TYR A 29 5.46 -22.06 -3.36
CA TYR A 29 5.61 -22.06 -1.90
C TYR A 29 4.57 -21.18 -1.19
N SER A 30 3.69 -20.52 -1.94
CA SER A 30 2.72 -19.58 -1.37
C SER A 30 1.78 -20.24 -0.36
N LEU A 31 1.30 -21.46 -0.62
CA LEU A 31 0.45 -22.21 0.30
C LEU A 31 1.19 -22.59 1.58
N ASP A 32 2.41 -23.09 1.47
CA ASP A 32 3.25 -23.45 2.62
C ASP A 32 3.57 -22.22 3.49
N ALA A 33 3.82 -21.07 2.86
CA ALA A 33 4.03 -19.81 3.56
C ALA A 33 2.79 -19.38 4.35
N ILE A 34 1.59 -19.51 3.77
CA ILE A 34 0.33 -19.23 4.47
C ILE A 34 0.12 -20.19 5.64
N GLN A 35 0.37 -21.49 5.43
CA GLN A 35 0.26 -22.49 6.49
C GLN A 35 1.26 -22.23 7.62
N CYS A 36 2.47 -21.78 7.30
CA CYS A 36 3.47 -21.38 8.29
C CYS A 36 2.95 -20.23 9.18
N LEU A 37 2.35 -19.19 8.59
CA LEU A 37 1.74 -18.10 9.35
C LEU A 37 0.61 -18.61 10.27
N ALA A 38 -0.27 -19.47 9.76
CA ALA A 38 -1.34 -20.07 10.57
C ALA A 38 -0.78 -20.87 11.77
N ASN A 39 0.26 -21.66 11.54
CA ASN A 39 0.94 -22.43 12.59
C ASN A 39 1.58 -21.52 13.64
N ILE A 40 2.18 -20.39 13.24
CA ILE A 40 2.76 -19.42 14.17
C ILE A 40 1.67 -18.87 15.11
N VAL A 41 0.50 -18.52 14.56
CA VAL A 41 -0.62 -17.93 15.30
C VAL A 41 -1.15 -18.88 16.38
N VAL A 42 -1.32 -20.16 16.07
CA VAL A 42 -1.93 -21.15 16.99
C VAL A 42 -0.93 -21.85 17.92
N SER A 43 0.37 -21.69 17.69
CA SER A 43 1.41 -22.39 18.45
C SER A 43 1.66 -21.77 19.82
N ASP A 44 1.60 -22.56 20.89
CA ASP A 44 1.95 -22.10 22.25
C ASP A 44 3.45 -21.80 22.42
N LYS A 45 4.29 -22.27 21.49
CA LYS A 45 5.76 -22.10 21.54
C LYS A 45 6.24 -20.82 20.86
N SER A 46 5.40 -20.21 20.02
CA SER A 46 5.75 -18.98 19.30
C SER A 46 5.74 -17.80 20.27
N LYS A 47 6.67 -16.85 20.08
CA LYS A 47 6.65 -15.59 20.83
C LYS A 47 5.42 -14.78 20.47
N ASP A 48 4.90 -14.02 21.42
CA ASP A 48 3.73 -13.16 21.20
C ASP A 48 3.96 -12.14 20.07
N THR A 49 5.19 -11.63 19.92
CA THR A 49 5.57 -10.72 18.83
C THR A 49 5.39 -11.35 17.45
N ASP A 50 5.72 -12.64 17.32
CA ASP A 50 5.63 -13.37 16.05
C ASP A 50 4.17 -13.70 15.77
N LYS A 51 3.41 -14.08 16.80
CA LYS A 51 1.95 -14.28 16.72
C LYS A 51 1.22 -13.02 16.25
N ILE A 52 1.54 -11.87 16.84
CA ILE A 52 0.96 -10.58 16.48
C ILE A 52 1.31 -10.23 15.03
N SER A 53 2.56 -10.42 14.64
CA SER A 53 3.02 -10.14 13.27
C SER A 53 2.32 -11.03 12.24
N ALA A 54 2.24 -12.34 12.49
CA ALA A 54 1.55 -13.29 11.62
C ALA A 54 0.05 -13.00 11.54
N SER A 55 -0.60 -12.74 12.68
CA SER A 55 -2.02 -12.40 12.74
C SER A 55 -2.33 -11.13 11.97
N LYS A 56 -1.49 -10.09 12.11
CA LYS A 56 -1.63 -8.83 11.37
C LYS A 56 -1.57 -9.06 9.86
N ILE A 57 -0.59 -9.82 9.39
CA ILE A 57 -0.46 -10.12 7.95
C ILE A 57 -1.72 -10.83 7.44
N ILE A 58 -2.19 -11.87 8.15
CA ILE A 58 -3.40 -12.62 7.75
C ILE A 58 -4.63 -11.69 7.69
N ILE A 59 -4.84 -10.85 8.71
CA ILE A 59 -5.97 -9.91 8.76
C ILE A 59 -5.91 -8.90 7.62
N GLU A 60 -4.73 -8.34 7.33
CA GLU A 60 -4.55 -7.36 6.25
C GLU A 60 -4.84 -7.94 4.87
N TYR A 61 -4.51 -9.21 4.62
CA TYR A 61 -4.85 -9.88 3.36
C TYR A 61 -6.32 -10.32 3.29
N ALA A 62 -6.95 -10.63 4.42
CA ALA A 62 -8.35 -11.04 4.48
C ALA A 62 -9.32 -9.86 4.36
N TYR A 63 -9.03 -8.73 5.01
CA TYR A 63 -9.96 -7.60 5.14
C TYR A 63 -9.43 -6.29 4.55
N GLY A 64 -8.19 -6.29 4.06
CA GLY A 64 -7.49 -5.07 3.66
C GLY A 64 -6.83 -4.36 4.84
N LYS A 65 -6.00 -3.37 4.52
CA LYS A 65 -5.41 -2.49 5.53
C LYS A 65 -6.44 -1.45 5.99
N PRO A 66 -6.39 -1.01 7.26
CA PRO A 66 -7.17 0.13 7.71
C PRO A 66 -6.94 1.33 6.78
N LYS A 67 -8.03 1.98 6.33
CA LYS A 67 -7.91 3.18 5.51
C LYS A 67 -7.33 4.31 6.36
N GLU A 68 -6.24 4.92 5.91
CA GLU A 68 -5.62 6.07 6.60
C GLU A 68 -6.49 7.33 6.55
N ARG A 69 -7.37 7.44 5.55
CA ARG A 69 -8.18 8.64 5.31
C ARG A 69 -9.59 8.28 4.89
N VAL A 70 -10.56 9.01 5.45
CA VAL A 70 -11.92 9.07 4.92
C VAL A 70 -11.90 10.07 3.77
N GLU A 71 -12.01 9.59 2.53
CA GLU A 71 -12.21 10.44 1.37
C GLU A 71 -13.69 10.83 1.31
N ASN A 72 -13.96 12.12 1.44
CA ASN A 72 -15.28 12.69 1.18
C ASN A 72 -15.27 13.23 -0.25
N ASP A 73 -15.78 12.44 -1.19
CA ASP A 73 -16.01 12.90 -2.56
C ASP A 73 -17.23 13.83 -2.59
N ILE A 74 -16.99 15.13 -2.44
CA ILE A 74 -18.03 16.14 -2.69
C ILE A 74 -18.10 16.38 -4.20
N ASN A 75 -18.88 15.57 -4.90
CA ASN A 75 -19.23 15.82 -6.30
C ASN A 75 -20.26 16.97 -6.37
N ILE A 76 -19.78 18.21 -6.42
CA ILE A 76 -20.62 19.37 -6.75
C ILE A 76 -20.98 19.28 -8.24
N THR A 77 -22.07 18.61 -8.54
CA THR A 77 -22.62 18.55 -9.90
C THR A 77 -23.73 19.59 -9.97
N GLY A 78 -23.48 20.72 -10.64
CA GLY A 78 -24.48 21.77 -10.83
C GLY A 78 -24.14 23.17 -10.29
N VAL A 79 -22.89 23.45 -9.90
CA VAL A 79 -22.47 24.85 -9.72
C VAL A 79 -21.81 25.33 -11.01
N ASP A 80 -22.59 25.98 -11.86
CA ASP A 80 -22.07 26.76 -12.98
C ASP A 80 -21.32 27.98 -12.43
N PHE A 81 -20.01 27.84 -12.24
CA PHE A 81 -19.15 28.98 -11.90
C PHE A 81 -19.00 29.90 -13.12
N ASN A 82 -19.93 30.83 -13.29
CA ASN A 82 -19.85 31.83 -14.34
C ASN A 82 -18.96 33.00 -13.90
N ILE A 83 -17.67 32.92 -14.26
CA ILE A 83 -16.64 33.92 -13.95
C ILE A 83 -17.10 35.35 -14.34
N LYS A 84 -17.96 35.51 -15.35
CA LYS A 84 -18.46 36.82 -15.80
C LYS A 84 -19.30 37.54 -14.74
N GLU A 85 -19.96 36.83 -13.82
CA GLU A 85 -20.77 37.43 -12.77
C GLU A 85 -19.91 38.01 -11.64
N VAL A 86 -18.78 37.37 -11.35
CA VAL A 86 -17.82 37.83 -10.33
C VAL A 86 -17.21 39.19 -10.71
N PHE A 87 -16.94 39.43 -12.00
CA PHE A 87 -16.38 40.70 -12.47
C PHE A 87 -17.39 41.86 -12.54
N LYS A 88 -18.70 41.58 -12.53
CA LYS A 88 -19.74 42.64 -12.51
C LYS A 88 -19.87 43.34 -11.15
N VAL A 89 -19.45 42.69 -10.07
CA VAL A 89 -19.55 43.23 -8.71
C VAL A 89 -18.51 44.34 -8.45
N ASN A 90 -17.43 44.41 -9.25
CA ASN A 90 -16.33 45.37 -9.05
C ASN A 90 -16.42 46.64 -9.93
N ASN A 91 -17.49 46.81 -10.71
CA ASN A 91 -17.73 48.04 -11.47
C ASN A 91 -18.85 48.88 -10.84
N LYS A 92 -18.64 49.31 -9.60
CA LYS A 92 -19.45 50.35 -8.96
C LYS A 92 -18.54 51.42 -8.37
#